data_AF-C9LRT2-F1
#
_entry.id   AF-C9LRT2-F1
#
_cell.length_a   1.000
_cell.length_b   1.000
_cell.length_c   1.000
_cell.angle_alpha   90.00
_cell.angle_beta   90.00
_cell.angle_gamma   90.00
#
_symmetry.space_group_name_H-M   'P 1'
#
loop_
_entity.id
_entity.type
_entity.pdbx_description
1 polymer ?
#
loop_
_entity_poly.entity_id
_entity_poly.type
_entity_poly.pdbx_seq_one_letter_code
_entity_poly.pdbx_strand_id
1 'polypeptide(L)'
;MLLKKKMRQKESGRQGAMAGAFEARDESRCRSGRKKRRPLGEEGFTLLEMLLVICIIGVLAAVAVPKFSQSMTLANTSKIQADLSTLNTAVGLYRAEKGVNPKTLDQLKEYVVNLDALKPPSGKYFLRDKTEAQQAGASYALKEVNGELQATLDEHPLQAFGRAEKKEASGT
;
A
#
# COMPACT_ATOMS: atom_id res chain seq x y z
N MET A 1 -42.32 -44.20 8.50
CA MET A 1 -42.24 -44.25 7.03
C MET A 1 -40.78 -44.00 6.65
N LEU A 2 -39.98 -45.01 6.32
CA LEU A 2 -39.84 -45.60 4.96
C LEU A 2 -39.45 -44.49 3.94
N LEU A 3 -38.32 -44.47 3.24
CA LEU A 3 -37.49 -45.55 2.67
C LEU A 3 -36.04 -45.06 2.44
N LYS A 4 -35.09 -45.95 2.74
CA LYS A 4 -33.76 -46.01 2.14
C LYS A 4 -33.90 -46.22 0.62
N LYS A 5 -33.29 -45.38 -0.21
CA LYS A 5 -33.13 -45.65 -1.66
C LYS A 5 -31.68 -45.99 -1.99
N LYS A 6 -31.40 -47.27 -1.81
CA LYS A 6 -30.27 -48.04 -2.35
C LYS A 6 -30.42 -48.10 -3.87
N MET A 7 -29.40 -47.72 -4.66
CA MET A 7 -29.11 -48.27 -6.00
C MET A 7 -27.98 -47.50 -6.70
N ARG A 8 -26.79 -48.10 -6.78
CA ARG A 8 -26.12 -48.39 -8.07
C ARG A 8 -24.93 -49.33 -7.88
N GLN A 9 -25.17 -50.55 -8.34
CA GLN A 9 -24.22 -51.62 -8.64
C GLN A 9 -23.29 -51.17 -9.79
N LYS A 10 -21.97 -51.48 -9.75
CA LYS A 10 -21.31 -52.69 -10.31
C LYS A 10 -20.79 -52.45 -11.72
N GLU A 11 -19.47 -52.56 -11.88
CA GLU A 11 -18.72 -53.28 -12.94
C GLU A 11 -17.22 -53.00 -12.72
N SER A 12 -16.42 -53.98 -12.24
CA SER A 12 -15.79 -55.05 -13.04
C SER A 12 -14.85 -54.46 -14.10
N GLY A 13 -13.52 -54.53 -13.99
CA GLY A 13 -12.76 -55.77 -13.84
C GLY A 13 -12.47 -56.37 -15.22
N ARG A 14 -11.48 -55.81 -15.94
CA ARG A 14 -10.86 -56.47 -17.10
C ARG A 14 -9.34 -56.48 -16.93
N GLN A 15 -8.87 -57.64 -16.51
CA GLN A 15 -7.54 -58.17 -16.77
C GLN A 15 -7.36 -58.35 -18.28
N GLY A 16 -6.11 -58.25 -18.74
CA GLY A 16 -5.73 -58.53 -20.12
C GLY A 16 -4.22 -58.45 -20.31
N ALA A 17 -3.50 -59.39 -19.68
CA ALA A 17 -2.16 -59.78 -20.07
C ALA A 17 -2.22 -60.75 -21.28
N MET A 18 -1.05 -60.97 -21.90
CA MET A 18 -0.72 -61.86 -23.03
C MET A 18 -0.74 -61.17 -24.40
N ALA A 19 0.16 -61.43 -25.35
CA ALA A 19 1.43 -62.17 -25.40
C ALA A 19 1.99 -62.04 -26.83
N GLY A 20 3.31 -62.23 -26.99
CA GLY A 20 3.99 -62.51 -28.26
C GLY A 20 4.57 -61.26 -28.94
N ALA A 21 5.80 -61.24 -29.48
CA ALA A 21 6.76 -62.28 -29.83
C ALA A 21 8.16 -61.62 -29.78
N PHE A 22 9.17 -62.24 -29.17
CA PHE A 22 10.19 -63.07 -29.85
C PHE A 22 10.66 -62.46 -31.17
N GLU A 23 11.79 -61.74 -31.16
CA GLU A 23 12.87 -61.92 -32.13
C GLU A 23 14.19 -61.41 -31.54
N ALA A 24 15.14 -62.34 -31.43
CA ALA A 24 16.54 -62.06 -31.18
C ALA A 24 17.17 -61.48 -32.46
N ARG A 25 18.00 -60.44 -32.33
CA ARG A 25 19.10 -60.22 -33.28
C ARG A 25 20.19 -59.29 -32.73
N ASP A 26 21.33 -59.91 -32.51
CA ASP A 26 22.67 -59.44 -32.86
C ASP A 26 23.25 -58.24 -32.10
N GLU A 27 24.00 -58.58 -31.07
CA GLU A 27 24.93 -57.72 -30.38
C GLU A 27 26.28 -57.77 -31.10
N SER A 28 26.52 -56.90 -32.08
CA SER A 28 27.88 -56.56 -32.57
C SER A 28 27.87 -55.36 -33.52
N ARG A 29 27.91 -54.16 -32.95
CA ARG A 29 28.71 -53.09 -33.57
C ARG A 29 29.23 -52.08 -32.55
N CYS A 30 30.54 -52.16 -32.37
CA CYS A 30 31.35 -51.25 -31.60
C CYS A 30 31.29 -49.82 -32.17
N ARG A 31 31.30 -48.88 -31.22
CA ARG A 31 31.93 -47.54 -31.27
C ARG A 31 31.32 -46.48 -32.19
N SER A 32 30.68 -45.49 -31.58
CA SER A 32 30.96 -44.08 -31.90
C SER A 32 30.45 -43.15 -30.79
N GLY A 33 31.42 -42.59 -30.07
CA GLY A 33 31.37 -41.37 -29.25
C GLY A 33 30.04 -40.90 -28.65
N ARG A 34 29.78 -41.27 -27.39
CA ARG A 34 29.05 -40.35 -26.49
C ARG A 34 29.88 -39.09 -26.36
N LYS A 35 29.56 -38.05 -27.14
CA LYS A 35 30.02 -36.69 -26.88
C LYS A 35 29.57 -36.32 -25.47
N LYS A 36 30.46 -36.43 -24.47
CA LYS A 36 30.31 -35.79 -23.17
C LYS A 36 30.04 -34.31 -23.46
N ARG A 37 28.78 -33.88 -23.34
CA ARG A 37 28.47 -32.45 -23.27
C ARG A 37 29.22 -31.97 -22.02
N ARG A 38 30.30 -31.22 -22.22
CA ARG A 38 30.97 -30.54 -21.12
C ARG A 38 29.88 -29.68 -20.45
N PRO A 39 29.71 -29.69 -19.12
CA PRO A 39 28.88 -28.67 -18.51
C PRO A 39 29.43 -27.33 -19.02
N LEU A 40 28.57 -26.56 -19.68
CA LEU A 40 28.86 -25.17 -19.99
C LEU A 40 29.26 -24.53 -18.66
N GLY A 41 30.40 -23.84 -18.67
CA GLY A 41 31.20 -23.57 -17.48
C GLY A 41 30.41 -23.05 -16.30
N GLU A 42 30.89 -23.36 -15.10
CA GLU A 42 30.45 -22.68 -13.89
C GLU A 42 30.84 -21.20 -14.01
N GLU A 43 29.89 -20.37 -14.45
CA GLU A 43 30.03 -18.93 -14.50
C GLU A 43 30.01 -18.40 -13.06
N GLY A 44 31.17 -18.06 -12.54
CA GLY A 44 31.31 -17.42 -11.23
C GLY A 44 30.91 -15.95 -11.29
N PHE A 45 30.12 -15.49 -10.32
CA PHE A 45 29.87 -14.07 -10.09
C PHE A 45 31.20 -13.32 -9.95
N THR A 46 31.42 -12.30 -10.78
CA THR A 46 32.64 -11.50 -10.65
C THR A 46 32.48 -10.49 -9.51
N LEU A 47 33.55 -10.19 -8.79
CA LEU A 47 33.53 -9.11 -7.79
C LEU A 47 33.18 -7.75 -8.40
N LEU A 48 33.56 -7.56 -9.67
CA LEU A 48 33.26 -6.36 -10.44
C LEU A 48 31.75 -6.23 -10.70
N GLU A 49 31.06 -7.34 -10.94
CA GLU A 49 29.61 -7.38 -11.13
C GLU A 49 28.87 -6.92 -9.87
N MET A 50 29.29 -7.40 -8.69
CA MET A 50 28.73 -6.91 -7.43
C MET A 50 29.10 -5.45 -7.13
N LEU A 51 30.31 -5.01 -7.50
CA LEU A 51 30.76 -3.63 -7.31
C LEU A 51 29.96 -2.63 -8.15
N LEU A 52 29.73 -2.93 -9.42
CA LEU A 52 28.95 -2.05 -10.31
C LEU A 52 27.47 -2.01 -9.88
N VAL A 53 26.91 -3.13 -9.42
CA VAL A 53 25.50 -3.20 -8.97
C VAL A 53 25.25 -2.31 -7.76
N ILE A 54 26.04 -2.43 -6.70
CA ILE A 54 25.85 -1.58 -5.50
C ILE A 54 26.18 -0.11 -5.80
N CYS A 55 27.07 0.16 -6.77
CA CYS A 55 27.36 1.52 -7.22
C CYS A 55 26.13 2.16 -7.87
N ILE A 56 25.48 1.47 -8.83
CA ILE A 56 24.28 1.98 -9.50
C ILE A 56 23.12 2.13 -8.50
N ILE A 57 22.91 1.13 -7.63
CA ILE A 57 21.88 1.21 -6.57
C ILE A 57 22.17 2.39 -5.63
N GLY A 58 23.44 2.65 -5.29
CA GLY A 58 23.84 3.78 -4.47
C GLY A 58 23.47 5.14 -5.09
N VAL A 59 23.75 5.32 -6.38
CA VAL A 59 23.39 6.56 -7.11
C VAL A 59 21.87 6.75 -7.16
N LEU A 60 21.12 5.69 -7.48
CA LEU A 60 19.66 5.75 -7.51
C LEU A 60 19.06 6.03 -6.12
N ALA A 61 19.56 5.37 -5.08
CA ALA A 61 19.09 5.54 -3.71
C ALA A 61 19.34 6.96 -3.19
N ALA A 62 20.49 7.57 -3.52
CA ALA A 62 20.84 8.93 -3.11
C ALA A 62 19.79 9.97 -3.56
N VAL A 63 19.20 9.80 -4.75
CA VAL A 63 18.15 10.69 -5.27
C VAL A 63 16.75 10.24 -4.85
N ALA A 64 16.51 8.94 -4.80
CA ALA A 64 15.18 8.37 -4.53
C ALA A 64 14.72 8.61 -3.08
N VAL A 65 15.59 8.39 -2.10
CA VAL A 65 15.25 8.49 -0.65
C VAL A 65 14.70 9.86 -0.26
N PRO A 66 15.37 11.01 -0.54
CA PRO A 66 14.86 12.31 -0.16
C PRO A 66 13.55 12.65 -0.89
N LYS A 67 13.41 12.26 -2.17
CA LYS A 67 12.17 12.49 -2.92
C LYS A 67 11.00 11.68 -2.39
N PHE A 68 11.22 10.41 -2.05
CA PHE A 68 10.19 9.55 -1.47
C PHE A 68 9.70 10.08 -0.12
N SER A 69 10.62 10.51 0.75
CA SER A 69 10.28 11.10 2.05
C SER A 69 9.42 12.38 1.92
N GLN A 70 9.75 13.25 0.96
CA GLN A 70 8.94 14.44 0.68
C GLN A 70 7.56 14.08 0.13
N SER A 71 7.47 13.12 -0.79
CA SER A 71 6.19 12.66 -1.35
C SER A 71 5.28 12.07 -0.29
N MET A 72 5.83 11.30 0.66
CA MET A 72 5.07 10.74 1.78
C MET A 72 4.49 11.85 2.68
N THR A 73 5.30 12.89 2.95
CA THR A 73 4.89 14.05 3.75
C THR A 73 3.76 14.85 3.07
N LEU A 74 3.81 14.99 1.73
CA LEU A 74 2.75 15.63 0.95
C LEU A 74 1.45 14.82 0.96
N ALA A 75 1.55 13.49 0.84
CA ALA A 75 0.40 12.59 0.92
C ALA A 75 -0.29 12.69 2.29
N ASN A 76 0.49 12.71 3.37
CA ASN A 76 -0.02 12.90 4.72
C ASN A 76 -0.75 14.25 4.88
N THR A 77 -0.15 15.34 4.36
CA THR A 77 -0.75 16.68 4.40
C THR A 77 -2.09 16.71 3.66
N SER A 78 -2.15 16.09 2.48
CA SER A 78 -3.38 16.00 1.66
C SER A 78 -4.46 15.19 2.35
N LYS A 79 -4.09 14.09 3.02
CA LYS A 79 -5.01 13.29 3.82
C LYS A 79 -5.60 14.11 4.97
N ILE A 80 -4.75 14.81 5.74
CA ILE A 80 -5.21 15.68 6.83
C ILE A 80 -6.20 16.74 6.32
N GLN A 81 -5.92 17.36 5.17
CA GLN A 81 -6.83 18.33 4.57
C GLN A 81 -8.18 17.71 4.20
N ALA A 82 -8.19 16.52 3.61
CA ALA A 82 -9.42 15.81 3.27
C ALA A 82 -10.25 15.46 4.52
N ASP A 83 -9.58 14.95 5.57
CA ASP A 83 -10.21 14.58 6.84
C ASP A 83 -10.82 15.82 7.52
N LEU A 84 -10.06 16.92 7.62
CA LEU A 84 -10.53 18.17 8.21
C LEU A 84 -11.68 18.81 7.40
N SER A 85 -11.63 18.76 6.06
CA SER A 85 -12.72 19.24 5.21
C SER A 85 -14.02 18.46 5.44
N THR A 86 -13.90 17.14 5.60
CA THR A 86 -15.04 16.27 5.90
C THR A 86 -15.64 16.61 7.26
N LEU A 87 -14.80 16.79 8.29
CA LEU A 87 -15.26 17.19 9.62
C LEU A 87 -15.91 18.58 9.62
N ASN A 88 -15.33 19.57 8.94
CA ASN A 88 -15.90 20.91 8.84
C ASN A 88 -17.29 20.90 8.18
N THR A 89 -17.46 20.09 7.14
CA THR A 89 -18.76 19.89 6.48
C THR A 89 -19.78 19.30 7.46
N ALA A 90 -19.38 18.27 8.22
CA ALA A 90 -20.23 17.65 9.23
C ALA A 90 -20.60 18.61 10.39
N VAL A 91 -19.67 19.45 10.84
CA VAL A 91 -19.97 20.53 11.80
C VAL A 91 -21.03 21.47 11.24
N GLY A 92 -20.88 21.87 9.97
CA GLY A 92 -21.85 22.75 9.28
C GLY A 92 -23.25 22.13 9.20
N LEU A 93 -23.34 20.85 8.83
CA LEU A 93 -24.60 20.11 8.78
C LEU A 93 -25.25 19.98 10.17
N TYR A 94 -24.48 19.60 11.19
CA TYR A 94 -24.97 19.50 12.56
C TYR A 94 -25.56 20.83 13.06
N ARG A 95 -24.87 21.95 12.78
CA ARG A 95 -25.35 23.30 13.11
C ARG A 95 -26.63 23.65 12.36
N ALA A 96 -26.73 23.29 11.08
CA ALA A 96 -27.91 23.55 10.27
C ALA A 96 -29.15 22.82 10.79
N GLU A 97 -28.99 21.58 11.27
CA GLU A 97 -30.12 20.78 11.76
C GLU A 97 -30.49 21.09 13.21
N LYS A 98 -29.51 21.24 14.11
CA LYS A 98 -29.75 21.37 15.55
C LYS A 98 -29.68 22.82 16.06
N GLY A 99 -29.23 23.76 15.22
CA GLY A 99 -29.08 25.17 15.57
C GLY A 99 -27.98 25.47 16.60
N VAL A 100 -27.20 24.45 17.01
CA VAL A 100 -26.14 24.55 18.02
C VAL A 100 -24.85 23.91 17.54
N ASN A 101 -23.71 24.40 18.01
CA ASN A 101 -22.41 23.82 17.67
C ASN A 101 -22.19 22.49 18.41
N PRO A 102 -21.56 21.48 17.76
CA PRO A 102 -21.23 20.24 18.43
C PRO A 102 -20.13 20.47 19.48
N LYS A 103 -20.29 19.90 20.68
CA LYS A 103 -19.32 20.00 21.78
C LYS A 103 -18.24 18.92 21.71
N THR A 104 -18.55 17.77 21.11
CA THR A 104 -17.66 16.61 21.03
C THR A 104 -17.71 15.99 19.64
N LEU A 105 -16.61 15.36 19.22
CA LEU A 105 -16.52 14.66 17.93
C LEU A 105 -17.53 13.53 17.81
N ASP A 106 -17.89 12.88 18.92
CA ASP A 106 -18.89 11.79 18.93
C ASP A 106 -20.26 12.22 18.40
N GLN A 107 -20.62 13.50 18.53
CA GLN A 107 -21.88 14.04 18.04
C GLN A 107 -21.93 14.12 16.50
N LEU A 108 -20.78 14.00 15.83
CA LEU A 108 -20.67 14.01 14.38
C LEU A 108 -20.74 12.59 13.77
N LYS A 109 -20.83 11.53 14.58
CA LYS A 109 -20.87 10.13 14.08
C LYS A 109 -21.98 9.86 13.07
N GLU A 110 -23.09 10.58 13.17
CA GLU A 110 -24.23 10.45 12.26
C GLU A 110 -23.98 11.14 10.90
N TYR A 111 -23.07 12.12 10.86
CA TYR A 111 -22.80 12.96 9.68
C TYR A 111 -21.48 12.61 8.97
N VAL A 112 -20.65 11.76 9.57
CA VAL A 112 -19.35 11.33 9.03
C VAL A 112 -19.32 9.82 8.93
N VAL A 113 -19.05 9.31 7.74
CA VAL A 113 -18.84 7.88 7.51
C VAL A 113 -17.55 7.42 8.20
N ASN A 114 -17.65 6.45 9.11
CA ASN A 114 -16.54 5.85 9.83
C ASN A 114 -15.66 6.85 10.59
N LEU A 115 -16.24 7.58 11.55
CA LEU A 115 -15.49 8.51 12.41
C LEU A 115 -14.30 7.83 13.12
N ASP A 116 -14.41 6.56 13.50
CA ASP A 116 -13.35 5.82 14.17
C ASP A 116 -12.13 5.55 13.27
N ALA A 117 -12.33 5.56 11.95
CA ALA A 117 -11.26 5.42 10.96
C ALA A 117 -10.56 6.76 10.66
N LEU A 118 -11.16 7.88 11.06
CA LEU A 118 -10.63 9.23 10.86
C LEU A 118 -9.53 9.52 11.87
N LYS A 119 -8.35 8.94 11.62
CA LYS A 119 -7.13 9.18 12.40
C LYS A 119 -6.08 9.88 11.55
N PRO A 120 -5.41 10.91 12.09
CA PRO A 120 -4.31 11.56 11.41
C PRO A 120 -3.26 10.53 10.95
N PRO A 121 -2.68 10.69 9.76
CA PRO A 121 -1.60 9.82 9.30
C PRO A 121 -0.40 9.92 10.24
N SER A 122 0.15 8.77 10.64
CA SER A 122 1.40 8.72 11.41
C SER A 122 2.57 9.15 10.52
N GLY A 123 3.10 10.34 10.76
CA GLY A 123 4.24 10.84 10.01
C GLY A 123 4.31 12.35 9.99
N LYS A 124 5.16 12.86 9.11
CA LYS A 124 5.36 14.30 8.95
C LYS A 124 4.30 14.90 8.02
N TYR A 125 3.96 16.16 8.22
CA TYR A 125 3.09 16.99 7.38
C TYR A 125 3.65 18.41 7.26
N PHE A 126 3.24 19.14 6.22
CA PHE A 126 3.63 20.53 6.03
C PHE A 126 2.57 21.48 6.58
N LEU A 127 3.02 22.47 7.34
CA LEU A 127 2.23 23.65 7.65
C LEU A 127 2.67 24.79 6.73
N ARG A 128 1.73 25.64 6.35
CA ARG A 128 2.00 26.79 5.50
C ARG A 128 2.94 27.81 6.17
N ASP A 129 2.84 27.91 7.49
CA ASP A 129 3.61 28.86 8.31
C ASP A 129 5.00 28.35 8.72
N LYS A 130 5.26 27.04 8.56
CA LYS A 130 6.52 26.41 9.00
C LYS A 130 7.26 25.81 7.81
N THR A 131 8.54 26.15 7.70
CA THR A 131 9.43 25.62 6.67
C THR A 131 9.78 24.14 6.89
N GLU A 132 9.59 23.63 8.11
CA GLU A 132 9.89 22.25 8.50
C GLU A 132 8.64 21.40 8.63
N ALA A 133 8.79 20.11 8.29
CA ALA A 133 7.69 19.16 8.36
C ALA A 133 7.46 18.68 9.81
N GLN A 134 6.24 18.88 10.31
CA GLN A 134 5.84 18.60 11.69
C GLN A 134 5.28 17.18 11.82
N GLN A 135 5.46 16.52 12.96
CA GLN A 135 4.90 15.20 13.21
C GLN A 135 3.44 15.28 13.66
N ALA A 136 2.55 14.48 13.04
CA ALA A 136 1.12 14.46 13.35
C ALA A 136 0.85 14.00 14.79
N GLY A 137 0.02 14.77 15.50
CA GLY A 137 -0.59 14.36 16.75
C GLY A 137 -1.52 13.16 16.61
N ALA A 138 -1.98 12.62 17.75
CA ALA A 138 -2.71 11.37 17.80
C ALA A 138 -4.19 11.47 17.39
N SER A 139 -4.81 12.66 17.42
CA SER A 139 -6.24 12.81 17.15
C SER A 139 -6.63 14.21 16.66
N TYR A 140 -7.75 14.30 15.96
CA TYR A 140 -8.42 15.55 15.62
C TYR A 140 -9.12 16.15 16.85
N ALA A 141 -9.26 17.47 16.89
CA ALA A 141 -9.98 18.19 17.93
C ALA A 141 -10.88 19.26 17.31
N LEU A 142 -12.02 19.53 17.93
CA LEU A 142 -12.87 20.66 17.58
C LEU A 142 -12.44 21.87 18.42
N LYS A 143 -12.06 22.96 17.76
CA LYS A 143 -11.71 24.22 18.43
C LYS A 143 -12.38 25.39 17.73
N GLU A 144 -12.70 26.41 18.50
CA GLU A 144 -13.17 27.67 17.93
C GLU A 144 -11.99 28.45 17.38
N VAL A 145 -11.99 28.67 16.07
CA VAL A 145 -11.02 29.47 15.34
C VAL A 145 -11.77 30.66 14.77
N ASN A 146 -11.37 31.88 15.15
CA ASN A 146 -12.02 33.12 14.71
C ASN A 146 -13.53 33.21 15.03
N GLY A 147 -13.98 32.61 16.14
CA GLY A 147 -15.38 32.61 16.56
C GLY A 147 -16.25 31.56 15.85
N GLU A 148 -15.66 30.70 15.01
CA GLU A 148 -16.34 29.56 14.40
C GLU A 148 -15.72 28.24 14.84
N LEU A 149 -16.56 27.26 15.18
CA LEU A 149 -16.09 25.94 15.56
C LEU A 149 -15.63 25.19 14.31
N GLN A 150 -14.34 24.84 14.29
CA GLN A 150 -13.69 24.16 13.17
C GLN A 150 -12.93 22.94 13.68
N ALA A 151 -12.81 21.93 12.81
CA ALA A 151 -11.92 20.82 13.05
C ALA A 151 -10.47 21.27 12.89
N THR A 152 -9.65 20.90 13.87
CA THR A 152 -8.23 21.24 13.95
C THR A 152 -7.41 19.99 14.24
N LEU A 153 -6.17 19.98 13.75
CA LEU A 153 -5.14 19.04 14.15
C LEU A 153 -4.00 19.83 14.77
N ASP A 154 -3.57 19.47 15.97
CA ASP A 154 -2.53 20.17 16.71
C ASP A 154 -2.79 21.70 16.81
N GLU A 155 -4.06 22.08 17.01
CA GLU A 155 -4.55 23.49 17.07
C GLU A 155 -4.53 24.27 15.75
N HIS A 156 -4.17 23.63 14.65
CA HIS A 156 -4.14 24.27 13.33
C HIS A 156 -5.41 23.96 12.53
N PRO A 157 -6.05 24.98 11.90
CA PRO A 157 -7.22 24.77 11.03
C PRO A 157 -6.82 24.28 9.65
N LEU A 158 -7.81 23.87 8.85
CA LEU A 158 -7.63 23.35 7.49
C LEU A 158 -6.68 24.20 6.62
N GLN A 159 -6.79 25.53 6.69
CA GLN A 159 -6.02 26.44 5.83
C GLN A 159 -4.54 26.54 6.19
N ALA A 160 -4.17 26.11 7.40
CA ALA A 160 -2.79 26.11 7.88
C ALA A 160 -1.99 24.91 7.35
N PHE A 161 -2.65 23.89 6.80
CA PHE A 161 -1.98 22.74 6.17
C PHE A 161 -1.65 23.04 4.73
N GLY A 162 -0.46 22.65 4.30
CA GLY A 162 -0.02 22.83 2.92
C GLY A 162 1.45 23.18 2.84
N ARG A 163 2.02 23.13 1.64
CA ARG A 163 3.37 23.61 1.42
C ARG A 163 3.39 25.11 1.66
N ALA A 164 4.40 25.60 2.37
CA ALA A 164 4.65 27.02 2.50
C ALA A 164 4.66 27.65 1.09
N GLU A 165 3.72 28.55 0.83
CA GLU A 165 3.84 29.41 -0.35
C GLU A 165 5.04 30.29 -0.10
N LYS A 166 6.03 30.26 -1.02
CA LYS A 166 6.97 31.37 -1.10
C LYS A 166 6.09 32.59 -1.37
N LYS A 167 5.92 33.47 -0.38
CA LYS A 167 5.51 34.85 -0.64
C LYS A 167 6.58 35.43 -1.54
N GLU A 168 6.44 35.26 -2.84
CA GLU A 168 7.08 36.15 -3.78
C GLU A 168 6.59 37.54 -3.39
N ALA A 169 7.53 38.38 -3.00
CA ALA A 169 7.29 39.80 -2.81
C ALA A 169 6.80 40.35 -4.15
N SER A 170 5.49 40.30 -4.37
CA SER A 170 4.77 41.17 -5.28
C SER A 170 4.87 42.57 -4.70
N GLY A 171 6.05 43.16 -4.83
CA GLY A 171 6.25 44.59 -4.68
C GLY A 171 5.54 45.28 -5.83
N THR A 172 4.43 45.93 -5.50
CA THR A 172 3.93 47.11 -6.20
C THR A 172 3.77 48.19 -5.16
#